data_AF-A0A6N9ULW1-F1
#
_entry.id   AF-A0A6N9ULW1-F1
#
_cell.length_a   1.000
_cell.length_b   1.000
_cell.length_c   1.000
_cell.angle_alpha   90.00
_cell.angle_beta   90.00
_cell.angle_gamma   90.00
#
_symmetry.space_group_name_H-M   'P 1'
#
loop_
_entity.id
_entity.type
_entity.pdbx_description
1 polymer ?
#
loop_
_entity_poly.entity_id
_entity_poly.type
_entity_poly.pdbx_seq_one_letter_code
_entity_poly.pdbx_strand_id
1 'polypeptide(L)'
;MSETETSVPNSARDSHCSSCGSPYGEGVSGWPRTCPACGTVAYRNPLPVAVALQPVYDTQGTALVVITRTVAPARGGVALPGGYVDDREDWRQAVVRELKEETGIDAASRDVRLADAMSSPDGHLLLFGLLPERPAEHLPPSAATDETEGWHLLRRAEELAFPLHTRAVRAFFEGRYI
;
A
#
# COMPACT_ATOMS: atom_id res chain seq x y z
N MET A 1 43.87 -3.98 -15.53
CA MET A 1 43.48 -4.03 -14.12
C MET A 1 43.07 -2.62 -13.74
N SER A 2 41.78 -2.32 -13.80
CA SER A 2 41.23 -1.03 -13.39
C SER A 2 40.23 -1.35 -12.29
N GLU A 3 40.64 -1.13 -11.05
CA GLU A 3 39.78 -1.30 -9.88
C GLU A 3 38.78 -0.15 -9.90
N THR A 4 37.50 -0.50 -10.08
CA THR A 4 36.39 0.44 -9.99
C THR A 4 36.16 0.72 -8.51
N GLU A 5 36.76 1.80 -7.98
CA GLU A 5 36.47 2.29 -6.64
C GLU A 5 34.97 2.57 -6.53
N THR A 6 34.29 1.74 -5.73
CA THR A 6 32.88 1.91 -5.43
C THR A 6 32.78 3.00 -4.37
N SER A 7 32.29 4.18 -4.74
CA SER A 7 32.13 5.31 -3.82
C SER A 7 31.26 4.90 -2.63
N VAL A 8 31.85 4.86 -1.43
CA VAL A 8 31.10 4.64 -0.18
C VAL A 8 30.15 5.84 0.00
N PRO A 9 28.84 5.63 0.21
CA PRO A 9 27.91 6.73 0.38
C PRO A 9 28.31 7.59 1.59
N ASN A 10 28.38 8.91 1.38
CA ASN A 10 28.97 9.90 2.29
C ASN A 10 28.20 10.09 3.62
N SER A 11 27.07 9.39 3.82
CA SER A 11 26.38 9.34 5.11
C SER A 11 25.49 8.09 5.23
N ALA A 12 25.52 7.43 6.39
CA ALA A 12 24.59 6.35 6.68
C ALA A 12 23.17 6.90 6.88
N ARG A 13 22.14 6.22 6.35
CA ARG A 13 20.73 6.61 6.54
C ARG A 13 20.41 6.71 8.03
N ASP A 14 19.71 7.77 8.40
CA ASP A 14 19.29 8.08 9.77
C ASP A 14 20.43 8.20 10.81
N SER A 15 21.64 8.60 10.37
CA SER A 15 22.80 8.83 11.26
C SER A 15 22.77 10.18 12.00
N HIS A 16 21.93 11.11 11.55
CA HIS A 16 21.84 12.49 12.09
C HIS A 16 20.41 12.81 12.54
N CYS A 17 20.28 13.73 13.49
CA CYS A 17 19.01 14.24 13.97
C CYS A 17 18.33 15.09 12.90
N SER A 18 17.08 14.77 12.54
CA SER A 18 16.30 15.55 11.58
C SER A 18 15.92 16.95 12.07
N SER A 19 15.98 17.21 13.38
CA SER A 19 15.65 18.52 13.95
C SER A 19 16.82 19.50 13.98
N CYS A 20 18.05 19.04 14.26
CA CYS A 20 19.20 19.94 14.45
C CYS A 20 20.43 19.58 13.60
N GLY A 21 20.39 18.48 12.85
CA GLY A 21 21.48 18.03 11.99
C GLY A 21 22.67 17.39 12.71
N SER A 22 22.69 17.33 14.05
CA SER A 22 23.79 16.71 14.79
C SER A 22 23.83 15.18 14.61
N PRO A 23 25.01 14.57 14.52
CA PRO A 23 25.12 13.11 14.51
C PRO A 23 24.62 12.53 15.84
N TYR A 24 24.00 11.35 15.80
CA TYR A 24 23.57 10.67 17.03
C TYR A 24 24.74 10.14 17.87
N GLY A 25 25.92 9.95 17.27
CA GLY A 25 27.11 9.45 17.95
C GLY A 25 27.15 7.93 18.11
N GLU A 26 28.31 7.41 18.52
CA GLU A 26 28.49 5.99 18.82
C GLU A 26 27.70 5.61 20.08
N GLY A 27 26.93 4.52 20.02
CA GLY A 27 26.13 4.02 21.15
C GLY A 27 24.64 4.36 21.12
N VAL A 28 24.21 5.34 20.31
CA VAL A 28 22.78 5.57 20.05
C VAL A 28 22.31 4.68 18.92
N SER A 29 21.69 3.55 19.28
CA SER A 29 21.13 2.59 18.34
C SER A 29 19.64 2.32 18.62
N GLY A 30 18.91 1.80 17.63
CA GLY A 30 17.50 1.48 17.77
C GLY A 30 16.56 2.69 17.79
N TRP A 31 15.29 2.40 18.09
CA TRP A 31 14.19 3.38 18.14
C TRP A 31 13.26 3.07 19.33
N PRO A 32 12.63 4.09 19.96
CA PRO A 32 12.90 5.51 19.76
C PRO A 32 14.31 5.88 20.26
N ARG A 33 14.82 7.02 19.79
CA ARG A 33 16.13 7.51 20.22
C ARG A 33 16.11 9.01 20.45
N THR A 34 16.88 9.46 21.43
CA THR A 34 16.98 10.86 21.83
C THR A 34 18.26 11.46 21.29
N CYS A 35 18.17 12.60 20.62
CA CYS A 35 19.33 13.33 20.15
C CYS A 35 20.14 13.86 21.35
N PRO A 36 21.45 13.55 21.48
CA PRO A 36 22.26 14.01 22.60
C PRO A 36 22.53 15.53 22.57
N ALA A 37 22.37 16.18 21.41
CA ALA A 37 22.65 17.61 21.25
C ALA A 37 21.45 18.50 21.57
N CYS A 38 20.25 18.15 21.07
CA CYS A 38 19.05 19.00 21.22
C CYS A 38 17.93 18.37 22.05
N GLY A 39 18.08 17.12 22.49
CA GLY A 39 17.07 16.41 23.28
C GLY A 39 15.83 15.92 22.50
N THR A 40 15.75 16.18 21.19
CA THR A 40 14.63 15.72 20.35
C THR A 40 14.57 14.19 20.32
N VAL A 41 13.39 13.63 20.57
CA VAL A 41 13.13 12.18 20.44
C VAL A 41 12.65 11.89 19.02
N ALA A 42 13.32 10.97 18.34
CA ALA A 42 12.95 10.50 17.03
C ALA A 42 12.36 9.07 17.13
N TYR A 43 11.29 8.83 16.38
CA TYR A 43 10.58 7.56 16.30
C TYR A 43 10.69 6.98 14.89
N ARG A 44 10.61 5.66 14.78
CA ARG A 44 10.40 4.97 13.50
C ARG A 44 9.07 4.24 13.58
N ASN A 45 8.08 4.79 12.90
CA ASN A 45 6.73 4.26 12.86
C ASN A 45 6.51 3.49 11.55
N PRO A 46 5.59 2.51 11.53
CA PRO A 46 5.17 1.90 10.28
C PRO A 46 4.58 2.93 9.32
N LEU A 47 4.82 2.76 8.03
CA LEU A 47 4.18 3.58 7.00
C LEU A 47 2.78 3.03 6.70
N PRO A 48 1.71 3.85 6.83
CA PRO A 48 0.36 3.43 6.51
C PRO A 48 0.16 3.29 4.99
N VAL A 49 -0.48 2.19 4.59
CA VAL A 49 -0.84 1.88 3.21
C VAL A 49 -2.32 1.55 3.16
N ALA A 50 -3.08 2.21 2.31
CA ALA A 50 -4.50 1.94 2.08
C ALA A 50 -4.67 1.03 0.87
N VAL A 51 -5.46 -0.04 1.02
CA VAL A 51 -5.70 -1.03 -0.04
C VAL A 51 -7.20 -1.20 -0.26
N ALA A 52 -7.65 -1.08 -1.51
CA ALA A 52 -9.05 -1.18 -1.87
C ALA A 52 -9.48 -2.62 -2.16
N LEU A 53 -10.54 -3.07 -1.50
CA LEU A 53 -11.32 -4.25 -1.88
C LEU A 53 -12.63 -3.73 -2.49
N GLN A 54 -12.73 -3.78 -3.81
CA GLN A 54 -13.96 -3.43 -4.55
C GLN A 54 -14.63 -4.71 -5.07
N PRO A 55 -15.66 -5.22 -4.37
CA PRO A 55 -16.44 -6.33 -4.87
C PRO A 55 -17.33 -5.88 -6.02
N VAL A 56 -17.52 -6.77 -6.99
CA VAL A 56 -18.54 -6.62 -8.02
C VAL A 56 -19.24 -7.94 -8.29
N TYR A 57 -20.40 -7.89 -8.92
CA TYR A 57 -21.10 -9.07 -9.41
C TYR A 57 -21.57 -8.89 -10.85
N ASP A 58 -21.68 -10.02 -11.54
CA ASP A 58 -22.36 -10.15 -12.82
C ASP A 58 -22.99 -11.55 -12.93
N THR A 59 -23.32 -11.98 -14.14
CA THR A 59 -23.94 -13.30 -14.40
C THR A 59 -23.04 -14.49 -14.04
N GLN A 60 -21.74 -14.28 -13.83
CA GLN A 60 -20.79 -15.30 -13.37
C GLN A 60 -20.60 -15.30 -11.85
N GLY A 61 -21.26 -14.39 -11.12
CA GLY A 61 -21.18 -14.27 -9.65
C GLY A 61 -20.21 -13.18 -9.17
N THR A 62 -19.91 -13.19 -7.88
CA THR A 62 -19.06 -12.18 -7.22
C THR A 62 -17.59 -12.29 -7.67
N ALA A 63 -16.94 -11.13 -7.80
CA ALA A 63 -15.54 -10.96 -8.14
C ALA A 63 -14.94 -9.79 -7.34
N LEU A 64 -13.62 -9.69 -7.33
CA LEU A 64 -12.89 -8.50 -6.87
C LEU A 64 -12.20 -7.80 -8.04
N VAL A 65 -12.20 -6.47 -8.01
CA VAL A 65 -11.35 -5.67 -8.90
C VAL A 65 -9.89 -5.81 -8.46
N VAL A 66 -9.02 -6.15 -9.42
CA VAL A 66 -7.56 -6.19 -9.26
C VAL A 66 -6.90 -5.45 -10.43
N ILE A 67 -5.64 -5.04 -10.26
CA ILE A 67 -4.85 -4.34 -11.28
C ILE A 67 -3.61 -5.16 -11.66
N THR A 68 -3.06 -4.88 -12.84
CA THR A 68 -1.71 -5.32 -13.24
C THR A 68 -0.75 -4.15 -13.13
N ARG A 69 0.29 -4.29 -12.31
CA ARG A 69 1.23 -3.18 -11.98
C ARG A 69 2.19 -2.87 -13.13
N THR A 70 2.39 -1.59 -13.45
CA THR A 70 3.44 -1.14 -14.37
C THR A 70 4.64 -0.53 -13.63
N VAL A 71 4.60 -0.42 -12.31
CA VAL A 71 5.67 0.18 -11.49
C VAL A 71 6.29 -0.82 -10.50
N ALA A 72 7.53 -0.53 -10.06
CA ALA A 72 8.19 -1.33 -9.02
C ALA A 72 7.64 -0.97 -7.62
N PRO A 73 7.67 -1.90 -6.64
CA PRO A 73 8.06 -3.31 -6.75
C PRO A 73 7.04 -4.17 -7.52
N ALA A 74 7.44 -5.38 -7.90
CA ALA A 74 6.57 -6.38 -8.54
C ALA A 74 5.83 -5.93 -9.82
N ARG A 75 6.55 -5.20 -10.69
CA ARG A 75 6.08 -4.85 -12.05
C ARG A 75 5.62 -6.10 -12.79
N GLY A 76 4.47 -6.02 -13.47
CA GLY A 76 3.81 -7.12 -14.17
C GLY A 76 2.99 -8.04 -13.26
N GLY A 77 3.04 -7.85 -11.94
CA GLY A 77 2.27 -8.64 -10.99
C GLY A 77 0.84 -8.12 -10.81
N VAL A 78 -0.09 -9.03 -10.50
CA VAL A 78 -1.47 -8.71 -10.15
C VAL A 78 -1.55 -8.28 -8.69
N ALA A 79 -2.25 -7.18 -8.39
CA ALA A 79 -2.43 -6.67 -7.03
C ALA A 79 -3.83 -6.10 -6.83
N LEU A 80 -4.25 -5.97 -5.57
CA LEU A 80 -5.33 -5.05 -5.20
C LEU A 80 -4.87 -3.60 -5.39
N PRO A 81 -5.76 -2.67 -5.77
CA PRO A 81 -5.41 -1.27 -5.86
C PRO A 81 -5.03 -0.70 -4.50
N GLY A 82 -4.01 0.15 -4.43
CA GLY A 82 -3.59 0.75 -3.16
C GLY A 82 -2.21 1.39 -3.14
N GLY A 83 -2.04 2.30 -2.19
CA GLY A 83 -0.82 3.09 -2.02
C GLY A 83 -0.75 3.74 -0.65
N TYR A 84 0.22 4.63 -0.46
CA TYR A 84 0.49 5.25 0.84
C TYR A 84 -0.64 6.19 1.24
N VAL A 85 -0.90 6.27 2.55
CA VAL A 85 -1.76 7.34 3.10
C VAL A 85 -0.93 8.60 3.24
N ASP A 86 -1.40 9.69 2.65
CA ASP A 86 -0.70 10.97 2.67
C ASP A 86 -0.77 11.67 4.04
N ASP A 87 0.10 12.67 4.23
CA ASP A 87 0.09 13.48 5.46
C ASP A 87 -1.28 14.15 5.64
N ARG A 88 -1.87 13.93 6.82
CA ARG A 88 -3.21 14.43 7.22
C ARG A 88 -4.37 13.88 6.38
N GLU A 89 -4.16 12.82 5.61
CA GLU A 89 -5.22 12.12 4.87
C GLU A 89 -5.92 11.08 5.76
N ASP A 90 -7.27 11.02 5.71
CA ASP A 90 -8.00 9.90 6.32
C ASP A 90 -7.79 8.65 5.46
N TRP A 91 -7.49 7.51 6.08
CA TRP A 91 -7.19 6.28 5.35
C TRP A 91 -8.31 5.84 4.39
N ARG A 92 -9.58 6.20 4.62
CA ARG A 92 -10.68 5.90 3.68
C ARG A 92 -10.63 6.82 2.46
N GLN A 93 -10.12 8.04 2.60
CA GLN A 93 -9.85 8.92 1.47
C GLN A 93 -8.73 8.36 0.61
N ALA A 94 -7.65 7.86 1.24
CA ALA A 94 -6.58 7.16 0.53
C ALA A 94 -7.11 5.94 -0.24
N VAL A 95 -7.96 5.09 0.37
CA VAL A 95 -8.58 3.94 -0.34
C VAL A 95 -9.28 4.35 -1.62
N VAL A 96 -10.11 5.41 -1.58
CA VAL A 96 -10.87 5.84 -2.77
C VAL A 96 -10.02 6.62 -3.77
N ARG A 97 -9.00 7.35 -3.31
CA ARG A 97 -8.02 8.04 -4.17
C ARG A 97 -7.22 7.02 -4.97
N GLU A 98 -6.61 6.05 -4.31
CA GLU A 98 -5.80 4.99 -4.94
C GLU A 98 -6.65 4.13 -5.89
N LEU A 99 -7.86 3.74 -5.46
CA LEU A 99 -8.80 3.04 -6.35
C LEU A 99 -9.04 3.85 -7.63
N LYS A 100 -9.29 5.15 -7.52
CA LYS A 100 -9.55 6.01 -8.67
C LYS A 100 -8.31 6.20 -9.55
N GLU A 101 -7.15 6.45 -8.97
CA GLU A 101 -5.89 6.68 -9.69
C GLU A 101 -5.49 5.46 -10.53
N GLU A 102 -5.63 4.25 -9.97
CA GLU A 102 -5.18 3.01 -10.63
C GLU A 102 -6.23 2.33 -11.51
N THR A 103 -7.52 2.67 -11.36
CA THR A 103 -8.62 1.98 -12.06
C THR A 103 -9.65 2.89 -12.74
N GLY A 104 -9.65 4.19 -12.43
CA GLY A 104 -10.68 5.14 -12.85
C GLY A 104 -12.02 4.99 -12.12
N ILE A 105 -12.14 4.02 -11.20
CA ILE A 105 -13.39 3.72 -10.51
C ILE A 105 -13.65 4.71 -9.37
N ASP A 106 -14.75 5.46 -9.45
CA ASP A 106 -15.19 6.34 -8.36
C ASP A 106 -15.87 5.58 -7.21
N ALA A 107 -15.69 6.10 -5.99
CA ALA A 107 -16.35 5.68 -4.77
C ALA A 107 -16.34 6.81 -3.72
N ALA A 108 -17.21 6.73 -2.71
CA ALA A 108 -17.23 7.68 -1.60
C ALA A 108 -16.54 7.09 -0.37
N SER A 109 -15.61 7.85 0.23
CA SER A 109 -14.84 7.41 1.41
C SER A 109 -15.71 7.04 2.61
N ARG A 110 -16.91 7.64 2.73
CA ARG A 110 -17.90 7.31 3.78
C ARG A 110 -18.45 5.88 3.69
N ASP A 111 -18.37 5.26 2.51
CA ASP A 111 -18.90 3.92 2.27
C ASP A 111 -17.83 2.84 2.51
N VAL A 112 -16.57 3.24 2.73
CA VAL A 112 -15.46 2.34 3.00
C VAL A 112 -15.55 1.81 4.44
N ARG A 113 -15.60 0.49 4.59
CA ARG A 113 -15.49 -0.19 5.88
C ARG A 113 -14.12 -0.83 6.03
N LEU A 114 -13.59 -0.89 7.25
CA LEU A 114 -12.36 -1.62 7.50
C LEU A 114 -12.65 -3.13 7.40
N ALA A 115 -12.00 -3.82 6.46
CA ALA A 115 -12.02 -5.28 6.38
C ALA A 115 -10.95 -5.90 7.28
N ASP A 116 -9.73 -5.37 7.21
CA ASP A 116 -8.58 -5.92 7.94
C ASP A 116 -7.47 -4.89 8.12
N ALA A 117 -6.61 -5.13 9.10
CA ALA A 117 -5.39 -4.37 9.35
C ALA A 117 -4.22 -5.34 9.53
N MET A 118 -3.25 -5.28 8.63
CA MET A 118 -2.13 -6.23 8.62
C MET A 118 -0.78 -5.51 8.64
N SER A 119 0.19 -6.03 9.39
CA SER A 119 1.55 -5.49 9.42
C SER A 119 2.48 -6.28 8.50
N SER A 120 3.24 -5.58 7.66
CA SER A 120 4.36 -6.16 6.92
C SER A 120 5.62 -6.15 7.79
N PRO A 121 6.48 -7.19 7.73
CA PRO A 121 7.81 -7.17 8.32
C PRO A 121 8.68 -5.99 7.86
N ASP A 122 8.39 -5.43 6.68
CA ASP A 122 9.13 -4.31 6.07
C ASP A 122 8.75 -2.93 6.67
N GLY A 123 7.91 -2.90 7.71
CA GLY A 123 7.53 -1.68 8.40
C GLY A 123 6.35 -0.95 7.76
N HIS A 124 5.41 -1.68 7.17
CA HIS A 124 4.14 -1.14 6.67
C HIS A 124 2.95 -1.60 7.50
N LEU A 125 1.97 -0.72 7.67
CA LEU A 125 0.64 -1.04 8.19
C LEU A 125 -0.37 -0.92 7.05
N LEU A 126 -0.86 -2.06 6.56
CA LEU A 126 -1.85 -2.11 5.50
C LEU A 126 -3.26 -2.07 6.10
N LEU A 127 -4.06 -1.13 5.64
CA LEU A 127 -5.48 -0.98 5.96
C LEU A 127 -6.29 -1.39 4.73
N PHE A 128 -6.98 -2.52 4.82
CA PHE A 128 -7.82 -3.01 3.74
C PHE A 128 -9.23 -2.42 3.87
N GLY A 129 -9.60 -1.53 2.95
CA GLY A 129 -10.91 -0.91 2.88
C GLY A 129 -11.84 -1.69 1.97
N LEU A 130 -12.93 -2.21 2.52
CA LEU A 130 -14.01 -2.85 1.78
C LEU A 130 -15.05 -1.82 1.34
N LEU A 131 -15.23 -1.72 0.03
CA LEU A 131 -16.24 -0.90 -0.60
C LEU A 131 -17.55 -1.68 -0.79
N PRO A 132 -18.70 -0.99 -0.98
CA PRO A 132 -19.95 -1.65 -1.33
C PRO A 132 -19.81 -2.45 -2.63
N GLU A 133 -20.42 -3.63 -2.63
CA GLU A 133 -20.56 -4.44 -3.84
C GLU A 133 -21.45 -3.71 -4.87
N ARG A 134 -21.09 -3.77 -6.16
CA ARG A 134 -21.85 -3.16 -7.27
C ARG A 134 -21.83 -4.01 -8.55
N PRO A 135 -22.79 -3.82 -9.47
CA PRO A 135 -22.74 -4.48 -10.77
C PRO A 135 -21.46 -4.15 -11.54
N ALA A 136 -20.83 -5.15 -12.16
CA ALA A 136 -19.63 -4.95 -12.96
C ALA A 136 -19.88 -4.03 -14.18
N GLU A 137 -21.10 -4.04 -14.73
CA GLU A 137 -21.51 -3.18 -15.85
C GLU A 137 -21.56 -1.68 -15.50
N HIS A 138 -21.57 -1.34 -14.21
CA HIS A 138 -21.51 0.06 -13.74
C HIS A 138 -20.09 0.56 -13.54
N LEU A 139 -19.06 -0.26 -13.78
CA LEU A 139 -17.67 0.20 -13.75
C LEU A 139 -17.30 0.93 -15.05
N PRO A 140 -16.48 2.00 -14.99
CA PRO A 140 -15.88 2.58 -16.18
C PRO A 140 -15.03 1.53 -16.91
N PRO A 141 -14.90 1.58 -18.25
CA PRO A 141 -14.05 0.64 -18.98
C PRO A 141 -12.62 0.57 -18.41
N SER A 142 -12.07 -0.64 -18.35
CA SER A 142 -10.67 -0.82 -17.96
C SER A 142 -9.74 -0.15 -18.98
N ALA A 143 -8.83 0.67 -18.47
CA ALA A 143 -7.85 1.40 -19.25
C ALA A 143 -6.53 1.49 -18.49
N ALA A 144 -5.42 1.56 -19.22
CA ALA A 144 -4.10 1.77 -18.62
C ALA A 144 -4.02 3.15 -17.95
N THR A 145 -3.25 3.20 -16.86
CA THR A 145 -2.94 4.42 -16.09
C THR A 145 -1.43 4.62 -16.06
N ASP A 146 -0.95 5.63 -15.34
CA ASP A 146 0.49 5.82 -15.13
C ASP A 146 1.12 4.67 -14.32
N GLU A 147 0.31 3.90 -13.57
CA GLU A 147 0.78 2.88 -12.62
C GLU A 147 0.29 1.46 -12.91
N THR A 148 -0.69 1.30 -13.81
CA THR A 148 -1.33 0.02 -14.11
C THR A 148 -1.60 -0.18 -15.60
N GLU A 149 -1.67 -1.44 -16.04
CA GLU A 149 -2.16 -1.80 -17.38
C GLU A 149 -3.70 -1.73 -17.48
N GLY A 150 -4.36 -1.34 -16.39
CA GLY A 150 -5.80 -1.39 -16.18
C GLY A 150 -6.20 -2.45 -15.15
N TRP A 151 -7.51 -2.54 -14.93
CA TRP A 151 -8.12 -3.45 -13.98
C TRP A 151 -8.77 -4.67 -14.66
N HIS A 152 -8.87 -5.77 -13.93
CA HIS A 152 -9.61 -6.98 -14.32
C HIS A 152 -10.29 -7.62 -13.11
N LEU A 153 -11.14 -8.63 -13.36
CA LEU A 153 -11.93 -9.28 -12.33
C LEU A 153 -11.29 -10.58 -11.86
N LEU A 154 -10.90 -10.62 -10.59
CA LEU A 154 -10.49 -11.84 -9.91
C LEU A 154 -11.72 -12.58 -9.38
N ARG A 155 -11.90 -13.84 -9.79
CA ARG A 155 -13.11 -14.63 -9.50
C ARG A 155 -12.97 -15.64 -8.37
N ARG A 156 -11.75 -15.86 -7.90
CA ARG A 156 -11.42 -16.82 -6.85
C ARG A 156 -10.14 -16.39 -6.14
N ALA A 157 -9.87 -17.00 -4.99
CA ALA A 157 -8.62 -16.76 -4.31
C ALA A 157 -7.43 -17.25 -5.16
N GLU A 158 -6.53 -16.34 -5.52
CA GLU A 158 -5.27 -16.62 -6.22
C GLU A 158 -4.12 -15.92 -5.50
N GLU A 159 -2.89 -16.34 -5.82
CA GLU A 159 -1.69 -15.67 -5.33
C GLU A 159 -1.50 -14.35 -6.09
N LEU A 160 -1.36 -13.26 -5.33
CA LEU A 160 -1.08 -11.93 -5.85
C LEU A 160 0.38 -11.54 -5.63
N ALA A 161 0.80 -10.46 -6.30
CA ALA A 161 2.16 -9.91 -6.24
C ALA A 161 2.65 -9.61 -4.83
N PHE A 162 1.75 -9.32 -3.89
CA PHE A 162 2.05 -9.03 -2.50
C PHE A 162 1.43 -10.07 -1.56
N PRO A 163 2.20 -10.70 -0.65
CA PRO A 163 1.68 -11.73 0.25
C PRO A 163 0.48 -11.31 1.11
N LEU A 164 0.42 -10.05 1.54
CA LEU A 164 -0.72 -9.54 2.31
C LEU A 164 -1.96 -9.32 1.44
N HIS A 165 -1.81 -9.01 0.15
CA HIS A 165 -2.93 -8.95 -0.80
C HIS A 165 -3.51 -10.36 -1.01
N THR A 166 -2.64 -11.37 -1.16
CA THR A 166 -3.05 -12.78 -1.23
C THR A 166 -3.88 -13.20 -0.01
N ARG A 167 -3.46 -12.79 1.20
CA ARG A 167 -4.20 -13.09 2.44
C ARG A 167 -5.57 -12.42 2.46
N ALA A 168 -5.66 -11.15 2.08
CA ALA A 168 -6.91 -10.40 2.04
C ALA A 168 -7.89 -10.94 0.99
N VAL A 169 -7.41 -11.26 -0.21
CA VAL A 169 -8.24 -11.89 -1.26
C VAL A 169 -8.77 -13.25 -0.81
N ARG A 170 -7.91 -14.08 -0.22
CA ARG A 170 -8.34 -15.37 0.35
C ARG A 170 -9.42 -15.18 1.41
N ALA A 171 -9.23 -14.22 2.32
CA ALA A 171 -10.21 -13.89 3.34
C ALA A 171 -11.57 -13.45 2.78
N PHE A 172 -11.55 -12.62 1.74
CA PHE A 172 -12.75 -12.19 1.06
C PHE A 172 -13.54 -13.37 0.48
N PHE A 173 -12.88 -14.25 -0.29
CA PHE A 173 -13.54 -15.42 -0.90
C PHE A 173 -13.92 -16.51 0.10
N GLU A 174 -13.31 -16.54 1.29
CA GLU A 174 -13.74 -17.38 2.42
C GLU A 174 -14.94 -16.79 3.18
N GLY A 175 -15.41 -15.60 2.81
CA GLY A 175 -16.55 -14.93 3.43
C GLY A 175 -16.24 -14.25 4.76
N ARG A 176 -14.97 -13.94 5.05
CA ARG A 176 -14.56 -13.37 6.36
C ARG A 176 -14.80 -11.87 6.49
N TYR A 177 -15.10 -11.16 5.40
CA TYR A 177 -15.32 -9.70 5.38
C TYR A 177 -16.77 -9.30 5.05
N ILE A 178 -17.67 -10.28 4.91
CA ILE A 178 -19.07 -10.09 4.54
C ILE A 178 -19.96 -10.17 5.77
#